data_AF-X0RUV1-F1
#
_entry.id   AF-X0RUV1-F1
#
_cell.length_a   1.000
_cell.length_b   1.000
_cell.length_c   1.000
_cell.angle_alpha   90.00
_cell.angle_beta   90.00
_cell.angle_gamma   90.00
#
_symmetry.space_group_name_H-M   'P 1'
#
loop_
_entity.id
_entity.type
_entity.pdbx_description
1 polymer ?
#
loop_
_entity_poly.entity_id
_entity_poly.type
_entity_poly.pdbx_seq_one_letter_code
_entity_poly.pdbx_strand_id
1 'polypeptide(L)'
;MKKTIAQGAEAKIILSNNLRRDPNLKEGLIKGNLVPFIIKDRIKKSYRIPELDKKIRIRRTRSEAKLLLKASQIINCPIPQESKESNKIQMPFIKGQKLSDYLDSFSLNKQKQILNQIGKDVAKLHNENIIHGDLTTSNMILVEDLPTHSHSQINKNSV
;
A
#
# COMPACT_ATOMS: atom_id res chain seq x y z
N MET A 1 -16.28 16.46 -4.15
CA MET A 1 -14.96 17.14 -4.31
C MET A 1 -13.87 16.17 -3.91
N LYS A 2 -12.82 16.02 -4.73
CA LYS A 2 -11.63 15.22 -4.39
C LYS A 2 -10.81 15.96 -3.33
N LYS A 3 -10.58 15.36 -2.16
CA LYS A 3 -9.82 15.97 -1.05
C LYS A 3 -8.38 15.45 -1.06
N THR A 4 -7.40 16.34 -1.14
CA THR A 4 -5.99 15.94 -0.94
C THR A 4 -5.80 15.68 0.56
N ILE A 5 -5.31 14.49 0.90
CA ILE A 5 -5.11 14.06 2.30
C ILE A 5 -3.64 14.04 2.70
N ALA A 6 -2.73 13.95 1.73
CA ALA A 6 -1.30 14.06 1.96
C ALA A 6 -0.59 14.50 0.68
N GLN A 7 0.56 15.16 0.81
CA GLN A 7 1.42 15.53 -0.30
C GLN A 7 2.88 15.37 0.12
N GLY A 8 3.60 14.50 -0.59
CA GLY A 8 5.05 14.35 -0.44
C GLY A 8 5.80 14.95 -1.62
N ALA A 9 7.11 14.76 -1.64
CA ALA A 9 7.95 15.18 -2.77
C ALA A 9 7.59 14.42 -4.06
N GLU A 10 7.11 13.18 -3.98
CA GLU A 10 6.89 12.33 -5.15
C GLU A 10 5.47 12.36 -5.71
N ALA A 11 4.48 12.50 -4.83
CA ALA A 11 3.07 12.34 -5.19
C ALA A 11 2.14 13.09 -4.24
N LYS A 12 0.95 13.40 -4.73
CA LYS A 12 -0.21 13.80 -3.94
C LYS A 12 -1.11 12.59 -3.72
N ILE A 13 -1.60 12.42 -2.50
CA ILE A 13 -2.59 11.41 -2.15
C ILE A 13 -3.94 12.09 -2.06
N ILE A 14 -4.87 11.63 -2.89
CA ILE A 14 -6.20 12.22 -3.04
C ILE A 14 -7.23 11.17 -2.63
N LEU A 15 -8.05 11.48 -1.63
CA LEU A 15 -9.17 10.62 -1.25
C LEU A 15 -10.27 10.72 -2.32
N SER A 16 -10.68 9.56 -2.82
CA SER A 16 -11.79 9.41 -3.75
C SER A 16 -13.09 9.25 -2.99
N ASN A 17 -14.12 9.99 -3.39
CA ASN A 17 -15.46 9.87 -2.82
C ASN A 17 -16.18 8.59 -3.31
N ASN A 18 -15.66 7.95 -4.36
CA ASN A 18 -16.24 6.73 -4.90
C ASN A 18 -15.75 5.53 -4.07
N LEU A 19 -16.69 4.81 -3.47
CA LEU A 19 -16.41 3.51 -2.86
C LEU A 19 -16.24 2.47 -3.97
N ARG A 20 -15.32 1.52 -3.77
CA ARG A 20 -15.12 0.40 -4.70
C ARG A 20 -14.92 -0.89 -3.92
N ARG A 21 -15.07 -2.02 -4.60
CA ARG A 21 -14.75 -3.33 -4.02
C ARG A 21 -13.25 -3.46 -3.78
N ASP A 22 -12.89 -3.85 -2.57
CA ASP A 22 -11.52 -4.27 -2.24
C ASP A 22 -11.41 -5.80 -2.34
N PRO A 23 -10.57 -6.34 -3.23
CA PRO A 23 -10.36 -7.78 -3.33
C PRO A 23 -9.77 -8.41 -2.06
N ASN A 24 -9.19 -7.64 -1.13
CA ASN A 24 -8.69 -8.14 0.16
C ASN A 24 -9.78 -8.35 1.21
N LEU A 25 -11.00 -7.85 1.02
CA LEU A 25 -12.10 -8.02 1.97
C LEU A 25 -12.96 -9.23 1.60
N LYS A 26 -13.07 -10.20 2.52
CA LYS A 26 -14.01 -11.32 2.38
C LYS A 26 -15.45 -10.80 2.32
N GLU A 27 -16.28 -11.43 1.49
CA GLU A 27 -17.74 -11.23 1.47
C GLU A 27 -18.30 -11.44 2.89
N GLY A 28 -18.78 -10.36 3.52
CA GLY A 28 -19.49 -10.48 4.79
C GLY A 28 -19.44 -9.27 5.74
N LEU A 29 -18.51 -8.33 5.58
CA LEU A 29 -18.30 -7.29 6.60
C LEU A 29 -19.06 -5.97 6.35
N ILE A 30 -19.47 -5.67 5.10
CA ILE A 30 -20.29 -4.50 4.76
C ILE A 30 -21.13 -4.86 3.52
N LYS A 31 -22.42 -4.48 3.47
CA LYS A 31 -23.26 -4.61 2.25
C LYS A 31 -22.47 -4.16 1.01
N GLY A 32 -21.95 -5.12 0.23
CA GLY A 32 -21.25 -4.90 -1.05
C GLY A 32 -19.71 -4.80 -1.03
N ASN A 33 -19.00 -5.00 0.10
CA ASN A 33 -17.53 -4.90 0.21
C ASN A 33 -16.94 -3.56 -0.29
N LEU A 34 -17.70 -2.47 -0.14
CA LEU A 34 -17.35 -1.15 -0.64
C LEU A 34 -16.48 -0.40 0.36
N VAL A 35 -15.24 -0.05 -0.01
CA VAL A 35 -14.32 0.78 0.78
C VAL A 35 -13.95 2.07 0.07
N PRO A 36 -13.56 3.12 0.83
CA PRO A 36 -12.93 4.30 0.25
C PRO A 36 -11.61 3.95 -0.45
N PHE A 37 -11.30 4.70 -1.51
CA PHE A 37 -10.06 4.56 -2.28
C PHE A 37 -9.26 5.84 -2.25
N ILE A 38 -7.95 5.72 -2.41
CA ILE A 38 -7.06 6.84 -2.68
C ILE A 38 -6.53 6.79 -4.10
N ILE A 39 -6.15 7.96 -4.60
CA ILE A 39 -5.42 8.14 -5.84
C ILE A 39 -4.06 8.73 -5.48
N LYS A 40 -3.00 7.97 -5.77
CA LYS A 40 -1.62 8.47 -5.73
C LYS A 40 -1.32 9.09 -7.08
N ASP A 41 -1.24 10.43 -7.12
CA ASP A 41 -0.97 11.21 -8.32
C ASP A 41 0.46 11.74 -8.31
N ARG A 42 1.31 11.25 -9.23
CA ARG A 42 2.72 11.65 -9.29
C ARG A 42 2.87 13.11 -9.76
N ILE A 43 3.56 13.90 -8.94
CA ILE A 43 3.76 15.33 -9.16
C ILE A 43 4.74 15.56 -10.32
N LYS A 44 4.36 16.42 -11.27
CA LYS A 44 5.26 16.91 -12.33
C LYS A 44 6.40 17.70 -11.71
N LYS A 45 7.64 17.41 -12.09
CA LYS A 45 8.81 18.19 -11.67
C LYS A 45 9.13 19.27 -12.70
N SER A 46 9.01 20.54 -12.31
CA SER A 46 9.26 21.69 -13.19
C SER A 46 10.70 21.77 -13.69
N TYR A 47 11.65 21.26 -12.91
CA TYR A 47 13.06 21.20 -13.28
C TYR A 47 13.39 20.15 -14.35
N ARG A 48 12.45 19.24 -14.69
CA ARG A 48 12.67 18.18 -15.68
C ARG A 48 12.08 18.56 -17.03
N ILE A 49 12.75 18.16 -18.10
CA ILE A 49 12.22 18.23 -19.47
C ILE A 49 10.84 17.53 -19.51
N PRO A 50 9.77 18.17 -20.02
CA PRO A 50 8.40 17.66 -19.90
C PRO A 50 8.20 16.23 -20.42
N GLU A 51 8.84 15.89 -21.54
CA GLU A 51 8.76 14.56 -22.15
C GLU A 51 9.42 13.49 -21.29
N LEU A 52 10.61 13.80 -20.75
CA LEU A 52 11.34 12.89 -19.85
C LEU A 52 10.60 12.72 -18.53
N ASP A 53 10.08 13.80 -17.94
CA ASP A 53 9.29 13.71 -16.72
C ASP A 53 8.04 12.84 -16.91
N LYS A 54 7.34 13.00 -18.04
CA LYS A 54 6.19 12.15 -18.39
C LYS A 54 6.60 10.68 -18.48
N LYS A 55 7.68 10.36 -19.22
CA LYS A 55 8.20 8.98 -19.34
C LYS A 55 8.58 8.40 -17.98
N ILE A 56 9.31 9.15 -17.15
CA ILE A 56 9.75 8.74 -15.81
C ILE A 56 8.55 8.49 -14.91
N ARG A 57 7.58 9.40 -14.85
CA ARG A 57 6.38 9.24 -14.02
C ARG A 57 5.59 7.99 -14.40
N ILE A 58 5.36 7.77 -15.70
CA ILE A 58 4.66 6.57 -16.19
C ILE A 58 5.43 5.30 -15.83
N ARG A 59 6.75 5.26 -16.10
CA ARG A 59 7.59 4.10 -15.79
C ARG A 59 7.55 3.77 -14.30
N ARG A 60 7.76 4.77 -13.43
CA ARG A 60 7.74 4.60 -11.97
C ARG A 60 6.37 4.19 -11.46
N THR A 61 5.28 4.73 -12.04
CA THR A 61 3.90 4.32 -11.69
C THR A 61 3.65 2.85 -12.03
N ARG A 62 4.04 2.40 -13.22
CA ARG A 62 3.90 0.99 -13.64
C ARG A 62 4.73 0.04 -12.78
N SER A 63 5.99 0.40 -12.54
CA SER A 63 6.87 -0.41 -11.67
C SER A 63 6.33 -0.52 -10.25
N GLU A 64 5.85 0.58 -9.66
CA GLU A 64 5.27 0.57 -8.31
C GLU A 64 4.00 -0.27 -8.25
N ALA A 65 3.07 -0.11 -9.19
CA ALA A 65 1.85 -0.93 -9.23
C ALA A 65 2.17 -2.43 -9.37
N LYS A 66 3.13 -2.80 -10.22
CA LYS A 66 3.55 -4.20 -10.40
C LYS A 66 4.16 -4.78 -9.11
N LEU A 67 5.07 -4.04 -8.46
CA LEU A 67 5.71 -4.47 -7.22
C LEU A 67 4.72 -4.57 -6.07
N LEU A 68 3.82 -3.60 -5.93
CA LEU A 68 2.82 -3.57 -4.88
C LEU A 68 1.81 -4.72 -5.04
N LEU A 69 1.41 -5.05 -6.28
CA LEU A 69 0.57 -6.22 -6.54
C LEU A 69 1.28 -7.51 -6.13
N LYS A 70 2.56 -7.70 -6.48
CA LYS A 70 3.32 -8.88 -6.06
C LYS A 70 3.46 -8.94 -4.54
N ALA A 71 3.78 -7.82 -3.89
CA ALA A 71 3.91 -7.74 -2.44
C ALA A 71 2.60 -8.11 -1.71
N SER A 72 1.45 -7.70 -2.26
CA SER A 72 0.13 -7.97 -1.64
C SER A 72 -0.25 -9.44 -1.58
N GLN A 73 0.40 -10.28 -2.38
CA GLN A 73 0.21 -11.73 -2.34
C GLN A 73 1.02 -12.40 -1.20
N ILE A 74 1.97 -11.67 -0.60
CA ILE A 74 2.96 -12.18 0.33
C ILE A 74 2.77 -11.60 1.74
N ILE A 75 2.49 -10.30 1.81
CA ILE A 75 2.30 -9.54 3.03
C ILE A 75 1.05 -8.67 2.95
N ASN A 76 0.60 -8.17 4.10
CA ASN A 76 -0.49 -7.21 4.14
C ASN A 76 -0.04 -5.86 3.55
N CYS A 77 -0.46 -5.58 2.33
CA CYS A 77 -0.29 -4.27 1.70
C CYS A 77 -1.46 -3.99 0.74
N PRO A 78 -1.72 -2.72 0.40
CA PRO A 78 -2.86 -2.37 -0.44
C PRO A 78 -2.71 -2.91 -1.86
N ILE A 79 -3.79 -3.47 -2.43
CA ILE A 79 -3.79 -3.92 -3.83
C ILE A 79 -3.99 -2.73 -4.77
N PRO A 80 -3.09 -2.47 -5.71
CA PRO A 80 -3.29 -1.43 -6.70
C PRO A 80 -4.37 -1.83 -7.71
N GLN A 81 -5.23 -0.88 -8.07
CA GLN A 81 -6.19 -0.99 -9.15
C GLN A 81 -5.73 -0.16 -10.35
N GLU A 82 -6.09 -0.63 -11.55
CA GLU A 82 -5.81 0.07 -12.79
C GLU A 82 -6.48 1.45 -12.83
N SER A 83 -5.74 2.45 -13.29
CA SER A 83 -6.24 3.79 -13.55
C SER A 83 -6.22 4.08 -15.04
N LYS A 84 -7.21 4.83 -15.54
CA LYS A 84 -7.21 5.36 -16.91
C LYS A 84 -6.01 6.28 -17.18
N GLU A 85 -5.44 6.86 -16.11
CA GLU A 85 -4.31 7.78 -16.19
C GLU A 85 -3.00 7.06 -15.82
N SER A 86 -2.07 7.00 -16.76
CA SER A 86 -0.83 6.22 -16.64
C SER A 86 0.17 6.71 -15.58
N ASN A 87 -0.02 7.92 -15.03
CA ASN A 87 0.77 8.48 -13.93
C ASN A 87 0.10 8.36 -12.56
N LYS A 88 -1.05 7.69 -12.46
CA LYS A 88 -1.82 7.54 -11.22
C LYS A 88 -1.96 6.08 -10.81
N ILE A 89 -1.95 5.83 -9.52
CA ILE A 89 -2.27 4.52 -8.93
C ILE A 89 -3.51 4.70 -8.06
N GLN A 90 -4.51 3.84 -8.25
CA GLN A 90 -5.65 3.75 -7.35
C GLN A 90 -5.41 2.59 -6.40
N MET A 91 -5.73 2.76 -5.12
CA MET A 91 -5.62 1.68 -4.13
C MET A 91 -6.57 1.94 -2.95
N PRO A 92 -6.95 0.90 -2.19
CA PRO A 92 -7.80 1.06 -1.02
C PRO A 92 -7.24 2.09 -0.03
N PHE A 93 -8.12 2.88 0.56
CA PHE A 93 -7.75 3.72 1.69
C PHE A 93 -7.64 2.84 2.95
N ILE A 94 -6.45 2.84 3.55
CA ILE A 94 -6.21 2.11 4.79
C ILE A 94 -6.53 3.03 5.96
N LYS A 95 -7.59 2.71 6.69
CA LYS A 95 -7.90 3.38 7.97
C LYS A 95 -6.99 2.80 9.04
N GLY A 96 -5.99 3.56 9.45
CA GLY A 96 -5.05 3.15 10.49
C GLY A 96 -4.15 4.29 10.94
N GLN A 97 -3.23 3.97 11.84
CA GLN A 97 -2.27 4.91 12.41
C GLN A 97 -0.95 4.82 11.67
N LYS A 98 -0.40 5.95 11.24
CA LYS A 98 0.94 5.98 10.63
C LYS A 98 1.97 5.61 11.69
N LEU A 99 2.78 4.57 11.44
CA LEU A 99 3.58 3.98 12.50
C LEU A 99 4.63 4.95 13.08
N SER A 100 5.22 5.80 12.24
CA SER A 100 6.18 6.83 12.69
C SER A 100 5.63 7.77 13.76
N ASP A 101 4.32 7.99 13.78
CA ASP A 101 3.69 9.00 14.63
C ASP A 101 3.28 8.40 15.99
N TYR A 102 3.20 7.07 16.09
CA TYR A 102 2.64 6.37 17.25
C TYR A 102 3.56 5.33 17.86
N LEU A 103 4.60 4.85 17.17
CA LEU A 103 5.45 3.75 17.65
C LEU A 103 5.97 4.00 19.08
N ASP A 104 6.51 5.19 19.33
CA ASP A 104 7.10 5.56 20.62
C ASP A 104 6.07 5.75 21.74
N SER A 105 4.80 5.96 21.38
CA SER A 105 3.70 6.11 22.35
C SER A 105 3.24 4.76 22.93
N PHE A 106 3.59 3.64 22.30
CA PHE A 106 3.20 2.32 22.75
C PHE A 106 4.13 1.79 23.84
N SER A 107 3.62 0.83 24.64
CA SER A 107 4.45 0.11 25.60
C SER A 107 5.58 -0.66 24.90
N LEU A 108 6.71 -0.85 25.58
CA LEU A 108 7.86 -1.56 25.05
C LEU A 108 7.51 -2.95 24.50
N ASN A 109 6.58 -3.66 25.16
CA ASN A 109 6.11 -4.96 24.71
C ASN A 109 5.38 -4.88 23.37
N LYS A 110 4.48 -3.91 23.19
CA LYS A 110 3.76 -3.70 21.93
C LYS A 110 4.71 -3.25 20.82
N GLN A 111 5.67 -2.37 21.12
CA GLN A 111 6.71 -1.98 20.16
C GLN A 111 7.51 -3.20 19.65
N LYS A 112 7.99 -4.06 20.56
CA LYS A 112 8.71 -5.30 20.21
C LYS A 112 7.86 -6.22 19.33
N GLN A 113 6.58 -6.38 19.63
CA GLN A 113 5.67 -7.19 18.81
C GLN A 113 5.52 -6.63 17.39
N ILE A 114 5.31 -5.32 17.26
CA ILE A 114 5.18 -4.65 15.95
C ILE A 114 6.49 -4.79 15.14
N LEU A 115 7.64 -4.51 15.77
CA LEU A 115 8.94 -4.59 15.10
C LEU A 115 9.29 -6.03 14.68
N ASN A 116 8.93 -7.03 15.49
CA ASN A 116 9.09 -8.43 15.12
C ASN A 116 8.20 -8.80 13.91
N GLN A 117 6.95 -8.32 13.89
CA GLN A 117 6.05 -8.52 12.75
C GLN A 117 6.62 -7.88 11.47
N ILE A 118 7.14 -6.65 11.56
CA ILE A 118 7.83 -5.99 10.44
C ILE A 118 9.00 -6.83 9.95
N GLY A 119 9.85 -7.33 10.86
CA GLY A 119 10.98 -8.19 10.50
C GLY A 119 10.55 -9.45 9.75
N LYS A 120 9.47 -10.10 10.19
CA LYS A 120 8.89 -11.27 9.51
C LYS A 120 8.38 -10.93 8.12
N ASP A 121 7.67 -9.82 7.97
CA ASP A 121 7.12 -9.41 6.67
C ASP A 121 8.22 -9.00 5.68
N VAL A 122 9.28 -8.34 6.15
CA VAL A 122 10.49 -8.06 5.36
C VAL A 122 11.16 -9.35 4.92
N ALA A 123 11.31 -10.33 5.81
CA ALA A 123 11.89 -11.62 5.46
C ALA A 123 11.07 -12.34 4.37
N LYS A 124 9.73 -12.31 4.46
CA LYS A 124 8.86 -12.87 3.41
C LYS A 124 9.04 -12.17 2.06
N LEU A 125 9.15 -10.85 2.04
CA LEU A 125 9.43 -10.10 0.80
C LEU A 125 10.78 -10.50 0.19
N HIS A 126 11.83 -10.60 1.01
CA HIS A 126 13.17 -10.99 0.54
C HIS A 126 13.20 -12.42 -0.01
N ASN A 127 12.47 -13.36 0.60
CA ASN A 127 12.34 -14.73 0.09
C ASN A 127 11.72 -14.77 -1.33
N GLU A 128 10.94 -13.75 -1.69
CA GLU A 128 10.33 -13.59 -3.02
C GLU A 128 11.11 -12.64 -3.93
N ASN A 129 12.37 -12.35 -3.58
CA ASN A 129 13.28 -11.44 -4.28
C ASN A 129 12.71 -10.01 -4.43
N ILE A 130 11.92 -9.55 -3.45
CA ILE A 130 11.39 -8.19 -3.38
C ILE A 130 12.12 -7.43 -2.30
N ILE A 131 12.81 -6.35 -2.68
CA ILE A 131 13.43 -5.41 -1.75
C ILE A 131 12.57 -4.14 -1.74
N HIS A 132 12.14 -3.67 -0.56
CA HIS A 132 11.31 -2.46 -0.46
C HIS A 132 12.04 -1.20 -0.96
N GLY A 133 13.33 -1.05 -0.63
CA GLY A 133 14.18 0.06 -1.07
C GLY A 133 13.98 1.39 -0.34
N ASP A 134 13.03 1.48 0.59
CA ASP A 134 12.75 2.66 1.43
C ASP A 134 11.98 2.25 2.70
N LEU A 135 12.54 1.28 3.44
CA LEU A 135 11.89 0.70 4.59
C LEU A 135 11.98 1.65 5.79
N THR A 136 10.94 2.45 6.02
CA THR A 136 10.83 3.37 7.15
C THR A 136 9.47 3.22 7.82
N THR A 137 9.38 3.57 9.11
CA THR A 137 8.10 3.59 9.84
C THR A 137 7.10 4.60 9.26
N SER A 138 7.55 5.57 8.47
CA SER A 138 6.68 6.51 7.77
C SER A 138 5.92 5.91 6.59
N ASN A 139 6.39 4.78 6.06
CA ASN A 139 5.76 4.04 4.97
C ASN A 139 4.85 2.90 5.48
N MET A 140 4.63 2.82 6.79
CA MET A 140 3.85 1.76 7.43
C MET A 140 2.61 2.33 8.12
N ILE A 141 1.50 1.59 8.03
CA ILE A 141 0.24 1.91 8.69
C ILE A 141 -0.11 0.74 9.61
N LEU A 142 -0.23 1.03 10.90
CA LEU A 142 -0.73 0.08 11.89
C LEU A 142 -2.26 0.04 11.82
N VAL A 143 -2.80 -1.17 11.67
CA VAL A 143 -4.23 -1.46 11.67
C VAL A 143 -4.49 -2.44 12.80
N GLU A 144 -5.27 -2.05 13.80
CA GLU A 144 -5.53 -2.89 14.98
C GLU A 144 -6.57 -3.99 14.70
N ASP A 145 -7.56 -3.70 13.85
CA ASP A 145 -8.57 -4.66 13.40
C ASP A 145 -8.30 -5.08 11.95
N LEU A 146 -7.47 -6.10 11.75
CA LEU A 146 -7.38 -6.72 10.42
C LEU A 146 -8.69 -7.46 10.14
N PRO A 147 -9.44 -7.13 9.07
CA PRO A 147 -10.48 -8.03 8.60
C PRO A 147 -9.77 -9.34 8.22
N THR A 148 -10.05 -10.42 8.96
CA THR A 148 -9.36 -11.72 8.90
C THR A 148 -8.91 -12.11 7.48
N HIS A 149 -7.64 -11.87 7.18
CA HIS A 149 -6.99 -12.32 5.96
C HIS A 149 -6.47 -13.74 6.19
N SER A 150 -7.24 -14.74 5.76
CA SER A 150 -6.70 -16.10 5.65
C SER A 150 -5.82 -16.15 4.40
N HIS A 151 -4.50 -16.15 4.56
CA HIS A 151 -3.66 -16.74 3.54
C HIS A 151 -4.13 -18.18 3.36
N SER A 152 -4.70 -18.51 2.19
CA SER A 152 -4.80 -19.89 1.77
C SER A 152 -3.37 -20.43 1.76
N GLN A 153 -3.08 -21.30 2.71
CA GLN A 153 -1.95 -22.21 2.60
C GLN A 153 -2.17 -22.95 1.29
N ILE A 154 -1.45 -22.57 0.24
CA ILE A 154 -1.24 -23.46 -0.89
C ILE A 154 -0.38 -24.57 -0.30
N ASN A 155 -1.04 -25.65 0.11
CA ASN A 155 -0.41 -26.93 0.36
C ASN A 155 0.46 -27.25 -0.86
N LYS A 156 1.78 -27.08 -0.71
CA LYS A 156 2.73 -27.88 -1.47
C LYS A 156 2.57 -29.31 -0.94
N ASN A 157 1.58 -30.03 -1.47
CA ASN A 157 1.59 -31.47 -1.38
C ASN A 157 2.78 -31.95 -2.21
N SER A 158 3.77 -32.47 -1.48
CA SER A 158 4.60 -33.60 -1.86
C SER A 158 3.91 -34.51 -2.89
N VAL A 159 4.50 -34.66 -4.08
CA VAL A 159 5.24 -35.85 -4.57
C VAL A 159 6.11 -35.38 -5.72
#